data_AF-A0A432TCK8-F1
#
_entry.id   AF-A0A432TCK8-F1
#
_cell.length_a   1.000
_cell.length_b   1.000
_cell.length_c   1.000
_cell.angle_alpha   90.00
_cell.angle_beta   90.00
_cell.angle_gamma   90.00
#
_symmetry.space_group_name_H-M   'P 1'
#
loop_
_entity.id
_entity.type
_entity.pdbx_description
1 polymer ?
#
loop_
_entity_poly.entity_id
_entity_poly.type
_entity_poly.pdbx_seq_one_letter_code
_entity_poly.pdbx_strand_id
1 'polypeptide(L)' 'SVVTYEMFWEEVWGEWIDPTNIRVQVGNLRKKLKRNFIKNVRGTGYSIDL' A
#
# COMPACT_ATOMS: atom_id res chain seq x y z
N SER A 1 -12.03 1.55 -4.47
CA SER A 1 -11.61 2.68 -3.62
C SER A 1 -10.09 2.70 -3.53
N VAL A 2 -9.46 3.86 -3.34
CA VAL A 2 -8.00 4.03 -3.23
C VAL A 2 -7.62 4.22 -1.78
N VAL A 3 -6.61 3.46 -1.32
CA VAL A 3 -5.92 3.67 -0.03
C VAL A 3 -4.70 4.53 -0.31
N THR A 4 -4.66 5.73 0.26
CA THR A 4 -3.56 6.68 0.07
C THR A 4 -2.37 6.33 0.97
N TYR A 5 -1.19 6.89 0.70
CA TYR A 5 -0.05 6.77 1.61
C TYR A 5 -0.33 7.29 3.01
N GLU A 6 -1.18 8.31 3.11
CA GLU A 6 -1.61 8.89 4.38
C GLU A 6 -2.40 7.90 5.22
N MET A 7 -3.42 7.29 4.62
CA MET A 7 -4.19 6.22 5.28
C MET A 7 -3.30 5.06 5.73
N PHE A 8 -2.24 4.72 4.98
CA PHE A 8 -1.31 3.68 5.41
C PHE A 8 -0.60 4.05 6.71
N TRP A 9 -0.03 5.25 6.80
CA TRP A 9 0.76 5.61 7.98
C TRP A 9 -0.12 5.89 9.19
N GLU A 10 -1.33 6.43 9.00
CA GLU A 10 -2.30 6.65 10.09
C GLU A 10 -2.83 5.33 10.66
N GLU A 11 -3.25 4.40 9.79
CA GLU A 11 -3.99 3.21 10.23
C GLU A 11 -3.10 2.01 10.57
N VAL A 12 -1.91 1.90 9.96
CA VAL A 12 -1.03 0.73 10.16
C VAL A 12 0.09 1.02 11.16
N TRP A 13 0.64 2.25 11.16
CA TRP A 13 1.77 2.62 12.01
C TRP A 13 1.42 3.61 13.12
N GLY A 14 0.44 4.49 12.91
CA GLY A 14 0.10 5.55 13.86
C GLY A 14 1.12 6.69 13.91
N GLU A 15 2.07 6.72 12.97
CA GLU A 15 3.09 7.77 12.84
C GLU A 15 3.44 7.96 11.37
N TRP A 16 3.99 9.13 11.01
CA TRP A 16 4.37 9.40 9.63
C TRP A 16 5.48 8.43 9.16
N ILE A 17 5.27 7.81 8.01
CA ILE A 17 6.21 6.88 7.39
C ILE A 17 6.46 7.30 5.94
N ASP A 18 7.72 7.28 5.50
CA ASP A 18 8.09 7.59 4.11
C ASP A 18 7.34 6.66 3.12
N PRO A 19 6.76 7.20 2.02
CA PRO A 19 6.10 6.40 0.99
C PRO A 19 6.96 5.27 0.40
N THR A 20 8.29 5.39 0.43
CA THR A 20 9.24 4.35 0.03
C THR A 20 9.14 3.12 0.92
N ASN A 21 8.99 3.29 2.23
CA ASN A 21 8.81 2.17 3.16
C ASN A 21 7.47 1.47 2.90
N ILE A 22 6.40 2.24 2.67
CA ILE A 22 5.08 1.69 2.30
C ILE A 22 5.19 0.86 1.02
N ARG A 23 5.89 1.36 0.00
CA ARG A 23 6.11 0.63 -1.27
C ARG A 23 6.82 -0.71 -1.05
N VAL A 24 7.86 -0.74 -0.20
CA VAL A 24 8.58 -1.97 0.14
C VAL A 24 7.66 -2.98 0.82
N GLN A 25 6.88 -2.53 1.82
CA GLN A 25 5.97 -3.40 2.56
C GLN A 25 4.84 -3.96 1.69
N VAL A 26 4.23 -3.13 0.83
CA VAL A 26 3.22 -3.60 -0.13
C VAL A 26 3.84 -4.58 -1.15
N GLY A 27 5.07 -4.33 -1.60
CA GLY A 27 5.81 -5.27 -2.44
C GLY A 27 6.01 -6.64 -1.78
N ASN A 28 6.39 -6.65 -0.50
CA ASN A 28 6.55 -7.88 0.28
C ASN A 28 5.22 -8.59 0.52
N LEU A 29 4.15 -7.83 0.79
CA LEU A 29 2.79 -8.38 0.94
C LEU A 29 2.33 -9.05 -0.37
N ARG A 30 2.50 -8.38 -1.51
CA ARG A 30 2.15 -8.94 -2.83
C ARG A 30 2.85 -10.27 -3.11
N LYS A 31 4.12 -10.43 -2.71
CA LYS A 31 4.86 -11.69 -2.85
C LYS A 31 4.27 -12.84 -2.01
N LYS A 32 3.68 -12.51 -0.85
CA LYS A 32 3.03 -13.50 0.04
C LYS A 32 1.61 -13.85 -0.42
N LEU A 33 0.97 -12.98 -1.20
CA LEU A 33 -0.37 -13.21 -1.74
C LEU A 33 -0.28 -14.05 -3.02
N LYS A 34 -1.11 -15.10 -3.11
CA LYS A 34 -1.19 -15.97 -4.31
C LYS A 34 -1.86 -15.31 -5.52
N ARG A 35 -2.32 -14.06 -5.38
CA ARG A 35 -3.09 -13.32 -6.40
C ARG A 35 -2.62 -11.88 -6.48
N ASN A 36 -2.60 -11.33 -7.69
CA ASN A 36 -2.13 -9.98 -7.99
C ASN A 36 -3.30 -8.98 -8.09
N PHE A 37 -4.08 -8.85 -7.01
CA PHE A 37 -5.24 -7.94 -6.95
C PHE A 37 -4.87 -6.53 -6.45
N ILE A 38 -3.69 -6.33 -5.87
CA ILE A 38 -3.24 -5.00 -5.42
C ILE A 38 -2.68 -4.23 -6.62
N LYS A 39 -3.31 -3.12 -6.98
CA LYS A 39 -2.91 -2.22 -8.07
C LYS A 39 -2.27 -0.95 -7.51
N ASN A 40 -1.19 -0.51 -8.13
CA ASN A 40 -0.58 0.77 -7.80
C ASN A 40 -1.34 1.92 -8.48
N VAL A 41 -1.66 2.96 -7.71
CA VAL A 41 -2.18 4.23 -8.20
C VAL A 41 -1.06 5.25 -8.06
N ARG A 42 -0.37 5.54 -9.18
CA ARG A 42 0.89 6.29 -9.20
C ARG A 42 0.73 7.67 -8.53
N GLY A 43 1.57 7.94 -7.53
CA GLY A 43 1.56 9.20 -6.79
C GLY A 43 0.49 9.31 -5.70
N THR A 44 -0.41 8.32 -5.57
CA THR A 44 -1.53 8.38 -4.62
C THR A 44 -1.47 7.26 -3.59
N GLY A 45 -1.28 6.00 -4.04
CA GLY A 45 -1.32 4.84 -3.15
C GLY A 45 -1.68 3.55 -3.89
N TYR A 46 -2.64 2.80 -3.35
CA TYR A 46 -3.01 1.47 -3.84
C TYR A 46 -4.52 1.26 -3.89
N SER A 47 -4.97 0.39 -4.79
CA SER A 47 -6.35 -0.10 -4.83
C SER A 47 -6.38 -1.62 -4.92
N ILE A 48 -7.53 -2.20 -4.61
CA ILE A 48 -7.80 -3.63 -4.79
C ILE A 48 -8.75 -3.78 -5.98
N ASP A 49 -8.38 -4.68 -6.89
CA ASP A 49 -9.16 -5.11 -8.04
C ASP A 49 -9.62 -6.55 -7.76
N LEU A 50 -10.90 -6.70 -7.39
CA LEU A 50 -11.50 -7.96 -6.95
C LEU A 50 -12.07 -8.78 -8.11
#